data_AF-A0A3E2N9N9-F1
#
_entry.id   AF-A0A3E2N9N9-F1
#
_cell.length_a   1.000
_cell.length_b   1.000
_cell.length_c   1.000
_cell.angle_alpha   90.00
_cell.angle_beta   90.00
_cell.angle_gamma   90.00
#
_symmetry.space_group_name_H-M   'P 1'
#
loop_
_entity.id
_entity.type
_entity.pdbx_description
1 polymer ?
#
loop_
_entity_poly.entity_id
_entity_poly.type
_entity_poly.pdbx_seq_one_letter_code
_entity_poly.pdbx_strand_id
1 'polypeptide(L)'
;MNCRRCILLKVTSKELKKRAKQKLKGNYGICVGVQLIVGAVMSIIMIMVFFATLIGVILSTGGKPGSGGNMTEYIIIITVVGIAVVLMLVLISLFTPGMIKMFLNISDKEPAKIADLLFGFKNKPHKFIGLNFIIFLLMIVWAIPYYVVLAVAAITNFIPVMVVLLIITYLLLLAGIMITSLYVSQAIFIFVEEPDKGVFQCIRESAELMKGNKGSLFYINLSFMGMIILGYLSFGIGYLWIIPYMYATLTEYYKELKPKKVLHPEGYLYDSSYEALQKQEF
;
A
#
# COMPACT_ATOMS: atom_id res chain seq x y z
N MET A 1 -12.11 -26.46 -21.29
CA MET A 1 -12.24 -24.99 -21.28
C MET A 1 -12.63 -24.56 -19.87
N ASN A 2 -11.69 -24.07 -19.06
CA ASN A 2 -11.95 -23.69 -17.66
C ASN A 2 -12.66 -22.33 -17.59
N CYS A 3 -13.98 -22.38 -17.36
CA CYS A 3 -14.82 -21.21 -17.09
C CYS A 3 -14.47 -20.63 -15.70
N ARG A 4 -13.45 -19.76 -15.64
CA ARG A 4 -13.11 -19.01 -14.42
C ARG A 4 -14.17 -17.93 -14.19
N ARG A 5 -15.19 -18.22 -13.38
CA ARG A 5 -16.22 -17.25 -12.98
C ARG A 5 -15.61 -16.08 -12.21
N CYS A 6 -15.86 -14.86 -12.66
CA CYS A 6 -15.67 -13.65 -11.86
C CYS A 6 -16.66 -13.67 -10.69
N ILE A 7 -16.17 -13.82 -9.46
CA ILE A 7 -17.00 -13.65 -8.26
C ILE A 7 -17.29 -12.15 -8.15
N LEU A 8 -18.49 -11.71 -8.51
CA LEU A 8 -18.88 -10.31 -8.34
C LEU A 8 -19.21 -10.04 -6.86
N LEU A 9 -18.60 -9.00 -6.30
CA LEU A 9 -18.80 -8.61 -4.91
C LEU A 9 -20.23 -8.09 -4.74
N LYS A 10 -21.03 -8.79 -3.93
CA LYS A 10 -22.45 -8.45 -3.69
C LYS A 10 -22.66 -7.41 -2.58
N VAL A 11 -21.61 -7.10 -1.81
CA VAL A 11 -21.67 -6.24 -0.62
C VAL A 11 -21.32 -4.79 -0.98
N THR A 12 -22.06 -3.83 -0.44
CA THR A 12 -21.84 -2.41 -0.77
C THR A 12 -20.68 -1.82 0.04
N SER A 13 -19.97 -0.83 -0.51
CA SER A 13 -18.89 -0.10 0.18
C SER A 13 -19.31 0.46 1.55
N LYS A 14 -20.54 0.97 1.67
CA LYS A 14 -21.13 1.45 2.93
C LYS A 14 -21.24 0.35 3.99
N GLU A 15 -21.59 -0.87 3.58
CA GLU A 15 -21.72 -2.01 4.49
C GLU A 15 -20.36 -2.49 4.98
N LEU A 16 -19.36 -2.57 4.09
CA LEU A 16 -17.98 -2.90 4.47
C LEU A 16 -17.42 -1.91 5.48
N LYS A 17 -17.61 -0.62 5.22
CA LYS A 17 -17.27 0.48 6.15
C LYS A 17 -17.97 0.34 7.50
N LYS A 18 -19.27 0.00 7.50
CA LYS A 18 -20.03 -0.23 8.73
C LYS A 18 -19.48 -1.41 9.53
N ARG A 19 -19.19 -2.55 8.87
CA ARG A 19 -18.59 -3.74 9.50
C ARG A 19 -17.22 -3.43 10.08
N ALA A 20 -16.36 -2.76 9.30
CA ALA A 20 -15.03 -2.34 9.74
C ALA A 20 -15.11 -1.44 10.98
N LYS A 21 -16.01 -0.43 10.98
CA LYS A 21 -16.22 0.44 12.13
C LYS A 21 -16.68 -0.34 13.36
N GLN A 22 -17.54 -1.35 13.20
CA GLN A 22 -18.01 -2.19 14.31
C GLN A 22 -16.89 -3.04 14.90
N LYS A 23 -16.10 -3.74 14.07
CA LYS A 23 -15.00 -4.61 14.54
C LYS A 23 -13.83 -3.83 15.14
N LEU A 24 -13.65 -2.56 14.73
CA LEU A 24 -12.67 -1.67 15.32
C LEU A 24 -13.05 -1.14 16.71
N LYS A 25 -14.34 -1.19 17.11
CA LYS A 25 -14.76 -0.76 18.45
C LYS A 25 -14.09 -1.67 19.49
N GLY A 26 -13.36 -1.06 20.42
CA GLY A 26 -12.61 -1.76 21.48
C GLY A 26 -11.12 -1.97 21.17
N ASN A 27 -10.74 -2.15 19.90
CA ASN A 27 -9.33 -2.37 19.51
C ASN A 27 -8.65 -1.11 18.95
N TYR A 28 -9.36 0.02 18.95
CA TYR A 28 -8.91 1.24 18.31
C TYR A 28 -7.60 1.79 18.88
N GLY A 29 -7.47 1.80 20.21
CA GLY A 29 -6.28 2.30 20.89
C GLY A 29 -5.02 1.54 20.51
N ILE A 30 -5.11 0.21 20.36
CA ILE A 30 -3.99 -0.63 19.92
C ILE A 30 -3.61 -0.30 18.48
N CYS A 31 -4.60 -0.13 17.58
CA CYS A 31 -4.35 0.21 16.18
C CYS A 31 -3.65 1.57 16.04
N VAL A 32 -4.13 2.58 16.76
CA VAL A 32 -3.53 3.92 16.77
C VAL A 32 -2.13 3.89 17.40
N GLY A 33 -1.94 3.16 18.51
CA GLY A 33 -0.64 2.98 19.14
C GLY A 33 0.39 2.36 18.20
N VAL A 34 0.03 1.29 17.49
CA VAL A 34 0.88 0.66 16.48
C VAL A 34 1.23 1.62 15.34
N GLN A 35 0.24 2.36 14.84
CA GLN A 35 0.47 3.36 13.81
C GLN A 35 1.43 4.47 14.27
N LEU A 36 1.31 4.93 15.52
CA LEU A 36 2.22 5.92 16.10
C LEU A 36 3.63 5.37 16.25
N ILE A 37 3.79 4.11 16.68
CA ILE A 37 5.10 3.47 16.78
C ILE A 37 5.77 3.39 15.40
N VAL A 38 5.07 2.86 14.38
CA VAL A 38 5.60 2.79 13.02
C VAL A 38 5.87 4.18 12.47
N GLY A 39 4.94 5.11 12.64
CA GLY A 39 5.06 6.50 12.20
C GLY A 39 6.25 7.21 12.84
N ALA A 40 6.49 7.01 14.14
CA ALA A 40 7.63 7.56 14.87
C ALA A 40 8.95 7.00 14.37
N VAL A 41 9.05 5.68 14.14
CA VAL A 41 10.25 5.06 13.56
C VAL A 41 10.56 5.65 12.19
N MET A 42 9.55 5.79 11.33
CA MET A 42 9.71 6.36 10.00
C MET A 42 10.05 7.86 10.04
N SER A 43 9.43 8.62 10.94
CA SER A 43 9.67 10.07 11.06
C SER A 43 11.05 10.38 11.65
N ILE A 44 11.55 9.59 12.59
CA ILE A 44 12.91 9.74 13.13
C ILE A 44 13.94 9.63 12.01
N ILE A 45 13.81 8.66 11.11
CA ILE A 45 14.72 8.52 9.96
C ILE A 45 14.60 9.72 9.03
N MET A 46 13.39 10.17 8.70
CA MET A 46 13.19 11.36 7.88
C MET A 46 13.79 12.62 8.50
N ILE A 47 13.61 12.81 9.81
CA ILE A 47 14.15 13.96 10.55
C ILE A 47 15.67 13.90 10.56
N MET A 48 16.28 12.75 10.83
CA MET A 48 17.74 12.58 10.78
C MET A 48 18.30 12.91 9.40
N VAL A 49 17.66 12.43 8.33
CA VAL A 49 18.08 12.72 6.94
C VAL A 49 17.90 14.19 6.62
N PHE A 50 16.77 14.78 7.01
CA PHE A 50 16.51 16.21 6.80
C PHE A 50 17.58 17.07 7.48
N PHE A 51 17.88 16.83 8.76
CA PHE A 51 18.95 17.57 9.45
C PHE A 51 20.33 17.29 8.86
N ALA A 52 20.65 16.05 8.49
CA ALA A 52 21.92 15.72 7.85
C ALA A 52 22.11 16.47 6.52
N THR A 53 21.06 16.53 5.69
CA THR A 53 21.08 17.27 4.42
C THR A 53 21.11 18.78 4.64
N LEU A 54 20.38 19.31 5.62
CA LEU A 54 20.38 20.72 5.98
C LEU A 54 21.78 21.17 6.43
N ILE A 55 22.41 20.41 7.33
CA ILE A 55 23.78 20.68 7.79
C ILE A 55 24.75 20.60 6.61
N GLY A 56 24.64 19.58 5.76
CA GLY A 56 25.46 19.44 4.56
C GLY A 56 25.37 20.66 3.63
N VAL A 57 24.15 21.15 3.39
CA VAL A 57 23.93 22.36 2.58
C VAL A 57 24.49 23.62 3.26
N ILE A 58 24.30 23.80 4.57
CA ILE A 58 24.83 24.98 5.28
C ILE A 58 26.38 24.99 5.26
N LEU A 59 27.02 23.85 5.48
CA LEU A 59 28.48 23.72 5.43
C LEU A 59 29.02 23.96 4.02
N SER A 60 28.39 23.37 2.99
CA SER A 60 28.81 23.55 1.58
C SER A 60 28.72 24.99 1.09
N THR A 61 27.73 25.75 1.57
CA THR A 61 27.46 27.12 1.12
C THR A 61 28.04 28.19 2.04
N GLY A 62 28.72 27.81 3.12
CA GLY A 62 29.17 28.73 4.17
C GLY A 62 28.03 29.54 4.79
N GLY A 63 26.82 29.00 4.79
CA GLY A 63 25.60 29.69 5.27
C GLY A 63 25.05 30.76 4.32
N LYS A 64 25.55 30.89 3.08
CA LYS A 64 25.03 31.83 2.08
C LYS A 64 24.09 31.10 1.10
N PRO A 65 22.77 31.31 1.18
CA PRO A 65 21.80 30.68 0.27
C PRO A 65 22.14 31.03 -1.19
N GLY A 66 22.18 30.04 -2.07
CA GLY A 66 22.43 30.25 -3.51
C GLY A 66 23.91 30.28 -3.93
N SER A 67 24.86 30.19 -2.98
CA SER A 67 26.24 29.86 -3.33
C SER A 67 26.27 28.42 -3.83
N GLY A 68 26.76 28.18 -5.05
CA GLY A 68 26.85 26.82 -5.59
C GLY A 68 27.76 25.97 -4.70
N GLY A 69 27.24 24.87 -4.16
CA GLY A 69 28.05 23.88 -3.43
C GLY A 69 29.00 23.16 -4.38
N ASN A 70 30.04 22.55 -3.83
CA ASN A 70 30.97 21.75 -4.64
C ASN A 70 30.27 20.49 -5.16
N MET A 71 30.61 20.05 -6.37
CA MET A 71 30.02 18.84 -6.98
C MET A 71 30.12 17.61 -6.07
N THR A 72 31.23 17.48 -5.34
CA THR A 72 31.45 16.39 -4.36
C THR A 72 30.42 16.39 -3.22
N GLU A 73 30.00 17.56 -2.74
CA GLU A 73 29.06 17.67 -1.62
C GLU A 73 27.65 17.26 -2.04
N TYR A 74 27.23 17.64 -3.25
CA TYR A 74 25.96 17.19 -3.83
C TYR A 74 25.91 15.67 -3.99
N ILE A 75 27.01 15.05 -4.44
CA ILE A 75 27.09 13.58 -4.57
C ILE A 75 26.94 12.90 -3.21
N ILE A 76 27.56 13.43 -2.16
CA ILE A 76 27.42 12.91 -0.78
C ILE A 76 25.96 13.01 -0.32
N ILE A 77 25.33 14.18 -0.49
CA ILE A 77 23.92 14.39 -0.12
C ILE A 77 23.00 13.38 -0.83
N ILE A 78 23.15 13.23 -2.15
CA ILE A 78 22.34 12.29 -2.95
C ILE A 78 22.55 10.86 -2.46
N THR A 79 23.78 10.47 -2.14
CA THR A 79 24.10 9.12 -1.65
C THR A 79 23.46 8.86 -0.29
N VAL A 80 23.56 9.80 0.65
CA VAL A 80 22.95 9.70 1.98
C VAL A 80 21.43 9.61 1.89
N VAL A 81 20.80 10.46 1.08
CA VAL A 81 19.35 10.43 0.85
C VAL A 81 18.95 9.10 0.21
N GLY A 82 19.70 8.62 -0.78
CA GLY A 82 19.45 7.32 -1.43
C GLY A 82 19.47 6.15 -0.46
N ILE A 83 20.49 6.07 0.41
CA ILE A 83 20.59 5.04 1.45
C ILE A 83 19.38 5.09 2.38
N ALA A 84 18.99 6.29 2.82
CA ALA A 84 17.85 6.44 3.71
C ALA A 84 16.51 6.05 3.06
N VAL A 85 16.32 6.37 1.78
CA VAL A 85 15.14 5.94 1.02
C VAL A 85 15.09 4.41 0.94
N VAL A 86 16.21 3.75 0.65
CA VAL A 86 16.29 2.28 0.63
C VAL A 86 15.94 1.70 2.00
N LEU A 87 16.50 2.26 3.08
CA LEU A 87 16.19 1.84 4.45
C LEU A 87 14.69 1.97 4.75
N MET A 88 14.06 3.08 4.35
CA MET A 88 12.62 3.28 4.52
C MET A 88 11.79 2.26 3.76
N LEU A 89 12.15 1.95 2.51
CA LEU A 89 11.44 0.94 1.72
C LEU A 89 11.49 -0.43 2.39
N VAL A 90 12.66 -0.80 2.94
CA VAL A 90 12.81 -2.05 3.71
C VAL A 90 11.94 -2.03 4.96
N LEU A 91 11.95 -0.95 5.75
CA LEU A 91 11.13 -0.87 6.96
C LEU A 91 9.64 -0.94 6.67
N ILE A 92 9.15 -0.21 5.66
CA ILE A 92 7.75 -0.29 5.23
C ILE A 92 7.39 -1.71 4.83
N SER A 93 8.26 -2.40 4.10
CA SER A 93 8.02 -3.77 3.66
C SER A 93 7.89 -4.78 4.80
N LEU A 94 8.48 -4.50 5.96
CA LEU A 94 8.44 -5.37 7.15
C LEU A 94 7.30 -5.01 8.11
N PHE A 95 6.97 -3.72 8.25
CA PHE A 95 5.87 -3.28 9.13
C PHE A 95 4.48 -3.48 8.51
N THR A 96 4.32 -3.28 7.21
CA THR A 96 3.01 -3.43 6.53
C THR A 96 2.38 -4.82 6.74
N PRO A 97 3.10 -5.95 6.55
CA PRO A 97 2.57 -7.27 6.84
C PRO A 97 2.09 -7.46 8.28
N GLY A 98 2.83 -6.91 9.26
CA GLY A 98 2.46 -7.00 10.67
C GLY A 98 1.19 -6.22 10.99
N MET A 99 1.04 -5.02 10.40
CA MET A 99 -0.22 -4.27 10.50
C MET A 99 -1.38 -5.05 9.88
N ILE A 100 -1.20 -5.58 8.66
CA ILE A 100 -2.23 -6.38 7.99
C ILE A 100 -2.63 -7.60 8.83
N LYS A 101 -1.65 -8.31 9.42
CA LYS A 101 -1.93 -9.46 10.31
C LYS A 101 -2.78 -9.05 11.50
N MET A 102 -2.47 -7.90 12.12
CA MET A 102 -3.28 -7.37 13.22
C MET A 102 -4.71 -7.05 12.78
N PHE A 103 -4.92 -6.42 11.63
CA PHE A 103 -6.28 -6.14 11.12
C PHE A 103 -7.04 -7.42 10.74
N LEU A 104 -6.35 -8.44 10.21
CA LEU A 104 -6.93 -9.77 9.98
C LEU A 104 -7.42 -10.39 11.29
N ASN A 105 -6.56 -10.41 12.32
CA ASN A 105 -6.89 -10.93 13.65
C ASN A 105 -8.09 -10.19 14.28
N ILE A 106 -8.12 -8.85 14.22
CA ILE A 106 -9.28 -8.04 14.67
C ILE A 106 -10.55 -8.43 13.93
N SER A 107 -10.43 -8.67 12.62
CA SER A 107 -11.55 -9.06 11.79
C SER A 107 -12.07 -10.47 12.12
N ASP A 108 -11.19 -11.38 12.55
CA ASP A 108 -11.51 -12.74 13.02
C ASP A 108 -11.96 -12.78 14.49
N LYS A 109 -12.04 -11.63 15.17
CA LYS A 109 -12.32 -11.50 16.61
C LYS A 109 -11.23 -12.09 17.52
N GLU A 110 -10.03 -12.29 16.99
CA GLU A 110 -8.85 -12.61 17.78
C GLU A 110 -8.28 -11.35 18.44
N PRO A 111 -7.63 -11.46 19.62
CA PRO A 111 -7.05 -10.30 20.30
C PRO A 111 -5.91 -9.69 19.48
N ALA A 112 -6.02 -8.40 19.16
CA ALA A 112 -4.96 -7.66 18.49
C ALA A 112 -3.72 -7.54 19.37
N LYS A 113 -2.57 -8.04 18.92
CA LYS A 113 -1.31 -7.94 19.68
C LYS A 113 -0.34 -7.02 18.97
N ILE A 114 0.29 -6.11 19.73
CA ILE A 114 1.39 -5.27 19.23
C ILE A 114 2.55 -6.16 18.74
N ALA A 115 2.73 -7.34 19.32
CA ALA A 115 3.73 -8.33 18.88
C ALA A 115 3.52 -8.80 17.43
N ASP A 116 2.30 -8.74 16.90
CA ASP A 116 1.99 -9.09 15.50
C ASP A 116 2.64 -8.11 14.52
N LEU A 117 2.99 -6.89 14.97
CA LEU A 117 3.74 -5.93 14.16
C LEU A 117 5.09 -6.50 13.68
N LEU A 118 5.72 -7.33 14.52
CA LEU A 118 7.00 -7.97 14.23
C LEU A 118 6.84 -9.25 13.39
N PHE A 119 5.63 -9.58 12.92
CA PHE A 119 5.38 -10.76 12.09
C PHE A 119 6.22 -10.75 10.82
N GLY A 120 6.29 -9.61 10.13
CA GLY A 120 7.10 -9.46 8.91
C GLY A 120 8.60 -9.65 9.13
N PHE A 121 9.09 -9.38 10.35
CA PHE A 121 10.49 -9.59 10.74
C PHE A 121 10.79 -11.05 11.04
N LYS A 122 9.86 -11.75 11.70
CA LYS A 122 10.04 -13.15 12.11
C LYS A 122 9.81 -14.14 10.97
N ASN A 123 8.89 -13.82 10.07
CA ASN A 123 8.36 -14.79 9.13
C ASN A 123 8.86 -14.54 7.69
N LYS A 124 10.01 -15.11 7.33
CA LYS A 124 10.62 -14.98 5.99
C LYS A 124 10.71 -13.52 5.50
N PRO A 125 11.42 -12.63 6.23
CA PRO A 125 11.50 -11.19 5.94
C PRO A 125 11.98 -10.89 4.51
N HIS A 126 12.93 -11.66 4.00
CA HIS A 126 13.44 -11.53 2.63
C HIS A 126 12.35 -11.69 1.55
N LYS A 127 11.33 -12.53 1.78
CA LYS A 127 10.21 -12.68 0.85
C LYS A 127 9.24 -11.49 0.92
N PHE A 128 9.00 -10.93 2.12
CA PHE A 128 8.20 -9.71 2.27
C PHE A 128 8.87 -8.50 1.60
N ILE A 129 10.18 -8.36 1.79
CA ILE A 129 10.98 -7.35 1.09
C ILE A 129 10.89 -7.59 -0.42
N GLY A 130 11.07 -8.83 -0.88
CA GLY A 130 10.97 -9.18 -2.30
C GLY A 130 9.60 -8.88 -2.92
N LEU A 131 8.50 -9.15 -2.20
CA LEU A 131 7.14 -8.83 -2.66
C LEU A 131 6.94 -7.32 -2.83
N ASN A 132 7.29 -6.54 -1.81
CA ASN A 132 7.18 -5.08 -1.89
C ASN A 132 8.12 -4.50 -2.93
N PHE A 133 9.32 -5.06 -3.08
CA PHE A 133 10.28 -4.64 -4.09
C PHE A 133 9.75 -4.89 -5.51
N ILE A 134 9.16 -6.06 -5.78
CA ILE A 134 8.54 -6.33 -7.09
C ILE A 134 7.35 -5.39 -7.33
N ILE A 135 6.50 -5.16 -6.33
CA ILE A 135 5.40 -4.19 -6.45
C ILE A 135 5.95 -2.79 -6.75
N PHE A 136 7.02 -2.37 -6.08
CA PHE A 136 7.68 -1.09 -6.31
C PHE A 136 8.24 -0.98 -7.74
N LEU A 137 8.90 -2.02 -8.24
CA LEU A 137 9.37 -2.06 -9.63
C LEU A 137 8.22 -1.94 -10.63
N LEU A 138 7.10 -2.64 -10.39
CA LEU A 138 5.91 -2.52 -11.23
C LEU A 138 5.33 -1.09 -11.25
N MET A 139 5.43 -0.37 -10.13
CA MET A 139 5.01 1.04 -10.07
C MET A 139 5.98 1.97 -10.80
N ILE A 140 7.30 1.73 -10.70
CA ILE A 140 8.33 2.54 -11.36
C ILE A 140 8.19 2.54 -12.88
N VAL A 141 7.74 1.44 -13.49
CA VAL A 141 7.56 1.35 -14.96
C VAL A 141 6.71 2.51 -15.49
N TRP A 142 5.68 2.91 -14.76
CA TRP A 142 4.80 4.03 -15.13
C TRP A 142 5.45 5.40 -14.98
N ALA A 143 6.51 5.53 -14.19
CA ALA A 143 7.23 6.78 -13.96
C ALA A 143 8.28 7.06 -15.04
N ILE A 144 8.75 6.03 -15.76
CA ILE A 144 9.79 6.16 -16.79
C ILE A 144 9.41 7.21 -17.86
N PRO A 145 8.21 7.16 -18.49
CA PRO A 145 7.86 8.14 -19.52
C PRO A 145 7.86 9.58 -19.01
N TYR A 146 7.40 9.80 -17.78
CA TYR A 146 7.37 11.12 -17.14
C TYR A 146 8.78 11.66 -16.92
N TYR A 147 9.68 10.86 -16.34
CA TYR A 147 11.06 11.29 -16.07
C TYR A 147 11.86 11.52 -17.37
N VAL A 148 11.62 10.74 -18.42
CA VAL A 148 12.24 10.97 -19.73
C VAL A 148 11.81 12.31 -20.31
N VAL A 149 10.52 12.61 -20.34
CA VAL A 149 10.01 13.89 -20.84
C VAL A 149 10.51 15.05 -20.00
N LEU A 150 10.57 14.89 -18.67
CA LEU A 150 11.10 15.91 -17.76
C LEU A 150 12.57 16.23 -18.06
N ALA A 151 13.41 15.21 -18.30
CA ALA A 151 14.82 15.40 -18.63
C ALA A 151 15.00 16.14 -19.97
N VAL A 152 14.24 15.78 -20.99
CA VAL A 152 14.26 16.47 -22.30
C VAL A 152 13.73 17.91 -22.17
N ALA A 153 12.68 18.12 -21.36
CA ALA A 153 12.12 19.45 -21.12
C ALA A 153 13.13 20.39 -20.46
N ALA A 154 13.92 19.87 -19.52
CA ALA A 154 14.98 20.63 -18.86
C ALA A 154 16.10 21.06 -19.82
N ILE A 155 16.48 20.20 -20.78
CA ILE A 155 17.50 20.52 -21.79
C ILE A 155 16.98 21.54 -22.81
N THR A 156 15.70 21.45 -23.17
CA THR A 156 15.06 22.30 -24.18
C THR A 156 14.53 23.63 -23.64
N ASN A 157 14.76 23.96 -22.36
CA ASN A 157 14.23 25.14 -21.69
C ASN A 157 12.68 25.23 -21.71
N PHE A 158 11.99 24.11 -21.53
CA PHE A 158 10.53 24.06 -21.34
C PHE A 158 9.70 24.75 -22.44
N ILE A 159 9.98 24.42 -23.70
CA ILE A 159 9.15 24.82 -24.84
C ILE A 159 7.68 24.43 -24.58
N PRO A 160 6.67 25.23 -24.99
CA PRO A 160 5.26 24.97 -24.67
C PRO A 160 4.76 23.55 -24.99
N VAL A 161 5.26 22.93 -26.06
CA VAL A 161 4.95 21.53 -26.43
C VAL A 161 5.37 20.54 -25.33
N MET A 162 6.52 20.77 -24.69
CA MET A 162 7.03 19.91 -23.61
C MET A 162 6.18 20.01 -22.35
N VAL A 163 5.60 21.19 -22.07
CA VAL A 163 4.67 21.37 -20.94
C VAL A 163 3.42 20.51 -21.13
N VAL A 164 2.85 20.49 -22.35
CA VAL A 164 1.70 19.65 -22.67
C VAL A 164 2.04 18.17 -22.53
N LEU A 165 3.21 17.73 -23.03
CA LEU A 165 3.67 16.35 -22.88
C LEU A 165 3.91 15.96 -21.42
N LEU A 166 4.41 16.87 -20.60
CA LEU A 166 4.61 16.65 -19.16
C LEU A 166 3.27 16.38 -18.46
N ILE A 167 2.23 17.14 -18.79
CA ILE A 167 0.88 16.94 -18.26
C ILE A 167 0.33 15.57 -18.70
N ILE A 168 0.44 15.23 -19.98
CA ILE A 168 -0.05 13.95 -20.52
C ILE A 168 0.65 12.76 -19.85
N THR A 169 1.98 12.80 -19.77
CA THR A 169 2.77 11.72 -19.15
C THR A 169 2.56 11.65 -17.64
N TYR A 170 2.30 12.77 -16.98
CA TYR A 170 1.91 12.78 -15.56
C TYR A 170 0.54 12.14 -15.33
N LEU A 171 -0.46 12.40 -16.18
CA LEU A 171 -1.76 11.72 -16.11
C LEU A 171 -1.63 10.22 -16.37
N LEU A 172 -0.76 9.81 -17.32
CA LEU A 172 -0.45 8.41 -17.58
C LEU A 172 0.19 7.73 -16.35
N LEU A 173 1.15 8.40 -15.70
CA LEU A 173 1.77 7.94 -14.45
C LEU A 173 0.71 7.70 -13.38
N LEU A 174 -0.17 8.66 -13.14
CA LEU A 174 -1.23 8.55 -12.14
C LEU A 174 -2.20 7.40 -12.46
N ALA A 175 -2.67 7.30 -13.70
CA ALA A 175 -3.56 6.23 -14.15
C ALA A 175 -2.89 4.85 -14.04
N GLY A 176 -1.62 4.76 -14.43
CA GLY A 176 -0.82 3.54 -14.39
C GLY A 176 -0.60 3.01 -12.96
N ILE A 177 -0.15 3.89 -12.04
CA ILE A 177 -0.01 3.57 -10.62
C ILE A 177 -1.35 3.12 -10.05
N MET A 178 -2.41 3.88 -10.34
CA MET A 178 -3.75 3.60 -9.82
C MET A 178 -4.24 2.23 -10.28
N ILE A 179 -4.19 1.92 -11.57
CA ILE A 179 -4.61 0.62 -12.11
C ILE A 179 -3.77 -0.50 -11.48
N THR A 180 -2.45 -0.37 -11.47
CA THR A 180 -1.54 -1.37 -10.90
C THR A 180 -1.82 -1.61 -9.42
N SER A 181 -2.09 -0.54 -8.65
CA SER A 181 -2.42 -0.62 -7.23
C SER A 181 -3.68 -1.45 -6.96
N LEU A 182 -4.69 -1.35 -7.83
CA LEU A 182 -5.90 -2.15 -7.71
C LEU A 182 -5.60 -3.64 -7.93
N TYR A 183 -4.77 -3.99 -8.91
CA TYR A 183 -4.42 -5.39 -9.19
C TYR A 183 -3.61 -6.05 -8.08
N VAL A 184 -2.63 -5.34 -7.51
CA VAL A 184 -1.70 -5.90 -6.51
C VAL A 184 -2.16 -5.70 -5.06
N SER A 185 -3.26 -4.97 -4.84
CA SER A 185 -3.77 -4.60 -3.51
C SER A 185 -3.93 -5.79 -2.55
N GLN A 186 -4.31 -6.97 -3.05
CA GLN A 186 -4.58 -8.15 -2.23
C GLN A 186 -3.33 -9.03 -2.03
N ALA A 187 -2.24 -8.76 -2.75
CA ALA A 187 -1.06 -9.63 -2.75
C ALA A 187 -0.41 -9.74 -1.36
N ILE A 188 -0.33 -8.63 -0.62
CA ILE A 188 0.25 -8.62 0.72
C ILE A 188 -0.66 -9.38 1.70
N PHE A 189 -1.98 -9.25 1.58
CA PHE A 189 -2.93 -10.01 2.43
C PHE A 189 -2.80 -11.52 2.21
N ILE A 190 -2.71 -11.96 0.95
CA ILE A 190 -2.51 -13.39 0.60
C ILE A 190 -1.20 -13.90 1.18
N PHE A 191 -0.13 -13.12 1.05
CA PHE A 191 1.18 -13.52 1.52
C PHE A 191 1.29 -13.54 3.06
N VAL A 192 0.53 -12.70 3.77
CA VAL A 192 0.44 -12.73 5.24
C VAL A 192 -0.25 -14.01 5.74
N GLU A 193 -1.28 -14.49 5.03
CA GLU A 193 -1.95 -15.74 5.38
C GLU A 193 -1.16 -16.99 5.00
N GLU A 194 -0.47 -16.95 3.85
CA GLU A 194 0.30 -18.08 3.32
C GLU A 194 1.75 -17.67 2.98
N PRO A 195 2.62 -17.50 3.99
CA PRO A 195 4.01 -17.03 3.84
C PRO A 195 4.93 -17.99 3.07
N ASP A 196 4.49 -19.23 2.91
CA ASP A 196 5.21 -20.27 2.17
C ASP A 196 5.10 -20.09 0.65
N LYS A 197 4.02 -19.45 0.17
CA LYS A 197 3.79 -19.22 -1.26
C LYS A 197 4.92 -18.41 -1.92
N GLY A 198 5.03 -18.55 -3.23
CA GLY A 198 5.95 -17.74 -4.03
C GLY A 198 5.43 -16.32 -4.23
N VAL A 199 6.32 -15.33 -4.23
CA VAL A 199 5.97 -13.90 -4.38
C VAL A 199 5.14 -13.63 -5.65
N PHE A 200 5.56 -14.18 -6.79
CA PHE A 200 4.82 -14.05 -8.05
C PHE A 200 3.45 -14.75 -8.03
N GLN A 201 3.33 -15.84 -7.27
CA GLN A 201 2.05 -16.54 -7.10
C GLN A 201 1.06 -15.66 -6.35
N CYS A 202 1.49 -14.97 -5.28
CA CYS A 202 0.64 -14.04 -4.54
C CYS A 202 0.17 -12.85 -5.39
N ILE A 203 1.05 -12.28 -6.22
CA ILE A 203 0.69 -11.20 -7.15
C ILE A 203 -0.33 -11.69 -8.18
N ARG A 204 -0.12 -12.88 -8.75
CA ARG A 204 -1.05 -13.49 -9.71
C ARG A 204 -2.40 -13.78 -9.08
N GLU A 205 -2.41 -14.36 -7.89
CA GLU A 205 -3.63 -14.67 -7.13
C GLU A 205 -4.38 -13.38 -6.78
N SER A 206 -3.69 -12.32 -6.37
CA SER A 206 -4.28 -10.98 -6.19
C SER A 206 -4.94 -10.47 -7.46
N ALA A 207 -4.25 -10.55 -8.61
CA ALA A 207 -4.80 -10.11 -9.88
C ALA A 207 -6.02 -10.94 -10.31
N GLU A 208 -6.06 -12.22 -9.95
CA GLU A 208 -7.19 -13.12 -10.21
C GLU A 208 -8.38 -12.81 -9.29
N LEU A 209 -8.17 -12.63 -7.98
CA LEU A 209 -9.21 -12.24 -7.01
C LEU A 209 -9.85 -10.88 -7.35
N MET A 210 -9.07 -9.98 -7.97
CA MET A 210 -9.55 -8.66 -8.36
C MET A 210 -10.32 -8.63 -9.69
N LYS A 211 -10.39 -9.74 -10.45
CA LYS A 211 -11.16 -9.77 -11.71
C LYS A 211 -12.66 -9.56 -11.44
N GLY A 212 -13.24 -8.56 -12.09
CA GLY A 212 -14.65 -8.18 -11.91
C GLY A 212 -14.91 -7.19 -10.76
N ASN A 213 -13.99 -7.04 -9.80
CA ASN A 213 -14.23 -6.22 -8.58
C ASN A 213 -13.37 -4.96 -8.45
N LYS A 214 -12.53 -4.64 -9.43
CA LYS A 214 -11.63 -3.45 -9.42
C LYS A 214 -12.38 -2.15 -9.18
N GLY A 215 -13.56 -2.00 -9.78
CA GLY A 215 -14.42 -0.82 -9.62
C GLY A 215 -14.93 -0.66 -8.19
N SER A 216 -15.20 -1.77 -7.49
CA SER A 216 -15.63 -1.74 -6.08
C SER A 216 -14.52 -1.23 -5.17
N LEU A 217 -13.29 -1.73 -5.34
CA LEU A 217 -12.13 -1.22 -4.59
C LEU A 217 -11.82 0.24 -4.93
N PHE A 218 -11.93 0.63 -6.20
CA PHE A 218 -11.77 2.02 -6.61
C PHE A 218 -12.79 2.93 -5.93
N TYR A 219 -14.06 2.53 -5.88
CA TYR A 219 -15.10 3.29 -5.21
C TYR A 219 -14.86 3.39 -3.69
N ILE A 220 -14.37 2.32 -3.06
CA ILE A 220 -13.93 2.37 -1.66
C ILE A 220 -12.86 3.44 -1.50
N ASN A 221 -11.77 3.41 -2.29
CA ASN A 221 -10.70 4.39 -2.22
C ASN A 221 -11.20 5.83 -2.48
N LEU A 222 -12.04 6.04 -3.48
CA LEU A 222 -12.63 7.35 -3.80
C LEU A 222 -13.46 7.89 -2.63
N SER A 223 -14.25 7.01 -1.99
CA SER A 223 -15.05 7.38 -0.82
C SER A 223 -14.20 7.64 0.45
N PHE A 224 -12.92 7.26 0.47
CA PHE A 224 -11.96 7.65 1.50
C PHE A 224 -11.24 8.96 1.17
N MET A 225 -11.20 9.37 -0.10
CA MET A 225 -10.53 10.58 -0.54
C MET A 225 -11.01 11.83 0.21
N GLY A 226 -12.33 11.96 0.43
CA GLY A 226 -12.88 13.07 1.21
C GLY A 226 -12.40 13.08 2.67
N MET A 227 -12.27 11.91 3.30
CA MET A 227 -11.72 11.83 4.66
C MET A 227 -10.22 12.14 4.67
N ILE A 228 -9.47 11.68 3.67
CA ILE A 228 -8.04 11.97 3.51
C ILE A 228 -7.82 13.50 3.40
N ILE A 229 -8.63 14.20 2.60
CA ILE A 229 -8.60 15.66 2.50
C ILE A 229 -8.84 16.33 3.86
N LEU A 230 -9.84 15.87 4.62
CA LEU A 230 -10.08 16.35 5.99
C LEU A 230 -8.89 16.05 6.92
N GLY A 231 -8.25 14.90 6.74
CA GLY A 231 -7.02 14.53 7.43
C GLY A 231 -5.89 15.53 7.17
N TYR A 232 -5.68 15.94 5.92
CA TYR A 232 -4.73 17.00 5.58
C TYR A 232 -5.06 18.34 6.23
N LEU A 233 -6.34 18.76 6.20
CA LEU A 233 -6.77 20.01 6.82
C LEU A 233 -6.56 20.04 8.34
N SER A 234 -6.51 18.88 9.00
CA SER A 234 -6.21 18.75 10.43
C SER A 234 -4.72 18.70 10.78
N PHE A 235 -3.83 19.13 9.87
CA PHE A 235 -2.36 18.99 9.99
C PHE A 235 -1.91 17.54 10.25
N GLY A 236 -2.68 16.58 9.71
CA GLY A 236 -2.40 15.16 9.80
C GLY A 236 -2.89 14.45 11.06
N ILE A 237 -3.44 15.16 12.05
CA ILE A 237 -4.00 14.54 13.27
C ILE A 237 -5.15 13.58 12.92
N GLY A 238 -6.00 13.93 11.95
CA GLY A 238 -7.10 13.11 11.47
C GLY A 238 -6.66 11.75 10.92
N TYR A 239 -5.42 11.59 10.45
CA TYR A 239 -4.92 10.30 9.95
C TYR A 239 -4.84 9.22 11.02
N LEU A 240 -4.72 9.61 12.30
CA LEU A 240 -4.78 8.65 13.39
C LEU A 240 -6.10 7.89 13.40
N TRP A 241 -7.19 8.53 12.94
CA TRP A 241 -8.48 7.87 12.86
C TRP A 241 -8.80 7.22 11.52
N ILE A 242 -8.36 7.87 10.45
CA ILE A 242 -8.67 7.47 9.07
C ILE A 242 -7.93 6.19 8.70
N ILE A 243 -6.65 6.08 9.07
CA ILE A 243 -5.80 4.95 8.70
C ILE A 243 -6.31 3.61 9.25
N PRO A 244 -6.58 3.44 10.57
CA PRO A 244 -7.08 2.16 11.07
C PRO A 244 -8.45 1.81 10.48
N TYR A 245 -9.29 2.82 10.25
CA TYR A 245 -10.58 2.63 9.60
C TYR A 245 -10.46 2.17 8.16
N MET A 246 -9.52 2.73 7.41
CA MET A 246 -9.23 2.33 6.03
C MET A 246 -8.67 0.91 5.96
N TYR A 247 -7.65 0.57 6.76
CA TYR A 247 -7.09 -0.78 6.79
C TYR A 247 -8.11 -1.85 7.21
N ALA A 248 -8.95 -1.56 8.20
CA ALA A 248 -10.04 -2.49 8.57
C ALA A 248 -11.05 -2.66 7.43
N THR A 249 -11.40 -1.58 6.72
CA THR A 249 -12.32 -1.67 5.56
C THR A 249 -11.71 -2.50 4.42
N LEU A 250 -10.43 -2.31 4.13
CA LEU A 250 -9.70 -3.11 3.14
C LEU A 250 -9.59 -4.58 3.55
N THR A 251 -9.43 -4.86 4.85
CA THR A 251 -9.40 -6.22 5.38
C THR A 251 -10.76 -6.93 5.23
N GLU A 252 -11.87 -6.24 5.54
CA GLU A 252 -13.20 -6.79 5.30
C GLU A 252 -13.47 -7.00 3.80
N TYR A 253 -13.02 -6.08 2.96
CA TYR A 253 -13.11 -6.22 1.51
C TYR A 253 -12.35 -7.45 1.01
N TYR A 254 -11.12 -7.65 1.47
CA TYR A 254 -10.32 -8.83 1.16
C TYR A 254 -11.00 -10.13 1.55
N LYS A 255 -11.59 -10.20 2.75
CA LYS A 255 -12.31 -11.40 3.21
C LYS A 255 -13.57 -11.69 2.41
N GLU A 256 -14.25 -10.66 1.93
CA GLU A 256 -15.45 -10.81 1.09
C GLU A 256 -15.09 -11.23 -0.34
N LEU A 257 -13.89 -10.86 -0.84
CA LEU A 257 -13.38 -11.34 -2.13
C LEU A 257 -13.00 -12.82 -2.10
N LYS A 258 -12.60 -13.33 -0.94
CA LYS A 258 -12.24 -14.73 -0.80
C LYS A 258 -13.48 -15.62 -0.85
N PRO A 259 -13.45 -16.71 -1.62
CA PRO A 259 -14.48 -17.71 -1.51
C PRO A 259 -14.57 -18.22 -0.07
N LYS A 260 -15.78 -18.17 0.52
CA LYS A 260 -16.02 -18.75 1.83
C LYS A 260 -15.83 -20.25 1.72
N LYS A 261 -14.90 -20.82 2.49
CA LYS A 261 -14.83 -22.28 2.63
C LYS A 261 -15.98 -22.69 3.56
N VAL A 262 -16.99 -23.38 3.03
CA VAL A 262 -18.11 -23.88 3.84
C VAL A 262 -17.68 -25.22 4.41
N LEU A 263 -17.75 -25.37 5.74
CA LEU A 263 -17.44 -26.62 6.43
C LEU A 263 -18.68 -27.51 6.37
N HIS A 264 -18.62 -28.63 5.66
CA HIS A 264 -19.69 -29.64 5.72
C HIS A 264 -19.59 -30.39 7.06
N PRO A 265 -20.71 -30.87 7.65
CA PRO A 265 -20.71 -31.67 8.88
C PRO A 265 -19.83 -32.94 8.85
N GLU A 266 -19.37 -33.36 7.67
CA GLU A 266 -18.47 -34.51 7.47
C GLU A 266 -16.97 -34.14 7.42
N GLY A 267 -16.60 -32.89 7.72
CA GLY A 267 -15.20 -32.50 7.94
C GLY A 267 -14.37 -32.13 6.71
N TYR A 268 -14.97 -32.07 5.52
CA TYR A 268 -14.30 -31.61 4.30
C TYR A 268 -14.54 -30.11 4.03
N LEU A 269 -13.47 -29.38 3.72
CA LEU A 269 -13.49 -27.96 3.33
C LEU A 269 -13.76 -27.86 1.82
N TYR A 270 -14.92 -27.31 1.44
CA TYR A 270 -15.22 -27.03 0.05
C TYR A 270 -15.48 -25.54 -0.20
N ASP A 271 -15.21 -25.09 -1.43
CA ASP A 271 -15.37 -23.70 -1.83
C ASP A 271 -16.86 -23.35 -2.03
N SER A 272 -17.36 -22.28 -1.42
CA SER A 272 -18.73 -21.76 -1.61
C SER A 272 -19.09 -21.52 -3.09
N SER A 273 -18.10 -21.43 -3.99
CA SER A 273 -18.32 -21.31 -5.44
C SER A 273 -19.24 -22.38 -6.03
N TYR A 274 -19.32 -23.55 -5.40
CA TYR A 274 -20.09 -24.68 -5.93
C TYR A 274 -21.57 -24.71 -5.51
N GLU A 275 -21.94 -24.11 -4.38
CA GLU A 275 -23.36 -23.89 -4.04
C GLU A 275 -24.02 -22.92 -5.03
N ALA A 276 -23.25 -21.97 -5.55
CA ALA A 276 -23.71 -21.05 -6.60
C ALA A 276 -23.85 -21.73 -7.98
N LEU A 277 -23.24 -22.90 -8.18
CA LEU A 277 -23.48 -23.75 -9.36
C LEU A 277 -24.81 -24.50 -9.20
N GLN A 278 -25.06 -25.12 -8.04
CA GLN A 278 -26.31 -25.85 -7.78
C GLN A 278 -27.56 -24.95 -7.81
N LYS A 279 -27.47 -23.70 -7.35
CA LYS A 279 -28.61 -22.75 -7.37
C LYS A 279 -28.92 -22.14 -8.74
N GLN A 280 -28.10 -22.39 -9.75
CA GLN A 280 -28.35 -21.90 -11.12
C GLN A 280 -28.76 -23.02 -12.09
N GLU A 281 -28.72 -24.27 -11.65
CA GLU A 281 -29.20 -25.43 -12.40
C GLU A 281 -30.63 -25.84 -12.04
N PHE A 282 -31.30 -25.08 -11.15
CA PHE A 282 -32.71 -25.22 -10.79
C PHE A 282 -33.50 -23.94 -11.12
#